data_AF-A0A2T4CDA7-F1
#
_entry.id   AF-A0A2T4CDA7-F1
#
_cell.length_a   1.000
_cell.length_b   1.000
_cell.length_c   1.000
_cell.angle_alpha   90.00
_cell.angle_beta   90.00
_cell.angle_gamma   90.00
#
_symmetry.space_group_name_H-M   'P 1'
#
loop_
_entity.id
_entity.type
_entity.pdbx_description
1 polymer ?
#
loop_
_entity_poly.entity_id
_entity_poly.type
_entity_poly.pdbx_seq_one_letter_code
_entity_poly.pdbx_strand_id
1 'polypeptide(L)'
;MALPRRFTKATQEQTSSFIFLHDKNSSSKTLSQNITRALAPRTLTDTLGPSTNIIFLDAPILTSLPNTPPRQQRRTQEEPQRCTWFSADSSSAADATSWKELSVCMNLLERVVTEESARVGRENVFLVGVGMGFAVAAAAKRRNEEEENKEEDEEEGEEVDGEKGEGEESAFASGYSTPTLCEEQNNDQAPTSDLMLRRIKAFLEYILQRGHPPPYARTCDRIDSATPVVLVHGADDEQVSFAHAKEAQETLRHFGFAATLRIVEGETHELSRRLMGELMDGFMSRGLGNGDVRGAVGGMLLGGWL
;
A
#
# COMPACT_ATOMS: atom_id res chain seq x y z
N MET A 1 -16.73 0.11 -17.25
CA MET A 1 -17.59 0.66 -16.17
C MET A 1 -17.01 1.99 -15.74
N ALA A 2 -17.74 3.08 -15.94
CA ALA A 2 -17.35 4.39 -15.41
C ALA A 2 -17.53 4.36 -13.88
N LEU A 3 -16.49 4.71 -13.12
CA LEU A 3 -16.62 4.85 -11.67
C LEU A 3 -17.60 6.00 -11.38
N PRO A 4 -18.63 5.81 -10.53
CA PRO A 4 -19.53 6.89 -10.15
C PRO A 4 -18.76 7.97 -9.39
N ARG A 5 -18.33 9.00 -10.13
CA ARG A 5 -17.64 10.17 -9.57
C ARG A 5 -18.67 11.24 -9.19
N ARG A 6 -18.73 11.61 -7.91
CA ARG A 6 -19.35 12.88 -7.50
C ARG A 6 -18.34 14.00 -7.74
N PHE A 7 -18.47 14.70 -8.86
CA PHE A 7 -17.72 15.92 -9.12
C PHE A 7 -18.40 17.10 -8.41
N THR A 8 -17.76 17.65 -7.39
CA THR A 8 -18.06 19.01 -6.92
C THR A 8 -17.26 20.01 -7.78
N LYS A 9 -17.91 21.05 -8.30
CA LYS A 9 -17.25 22.14 -9.06
C LYS A 9 -16.07 22.70 -8.24
N ALA A 10 -14.85 22.62 -8.76
CA ALA A 10 -13.65 23.13 -8.10
C ALA A 10 -13.36 24.58 -8.54
N THR A 11 -13.36 25.52 -7.60
CA THR A 11 -12.80 26.87 -7.75
C THR A 11 -11.34 26.96 -7.28
N GLN A 12 -10.76 25.85 -6.82
CA GLN A 12 -9.43 25.79 -6.23
C GLN A 12 -8.62 24.66 -6.90
N GLU A 13 -7.37 24.98 -7.26
CA GLU A 13 -6.42 24.02 -7.83
C GLU A 13 -6.08 22.95 -6.77
N GLN A 14 -6.21 21.68 -7.14
CA GLN A 14 -5.90 20.57 -6.25
C GLN A 14 -4.39 20.37 -6.22
N THR A 15 -3.80 20.27 -5.03
CA THR A 15 -2.34 20.13 -4.87
C THR A 15 -1.93 18.76 -4.33
N SER A 16 -2.87 17.96 -3.85
CA SER A 16 -2.62 16.60 -3.36
C SER A 16 -3.89 15.75 -3.42
N SER A 17 -3.72 14.42 -3.35
CA SER A 17 -4.81 13.45 -3.31
C SER A 17 -4.56 12.38 -2.26
N PHE A 18 -5.55 12.12 -1.40
CA PHE A 18 -5.55 11.00 -0.45
C PHE A 18 -6.59 9.97 -0.84
N ILE A 19 -6.15 8.72 -1.03
CA ILE A 19 -6.99 7.59 -1.44
C ILE A 19 -7.15 6.65 -0.25
N PHE A 20 -8.36 6.57 0.28
CA PHE A 20 -8.72 5.78 1.45
C PHE A 20 -9.34 4.43 1.07
N LEU A 21 -8.81 3.35 1.65
CA LEU A 21 -9.23 1.97 1.45
C LEU A 21 -9.78 1.41 2.76
N HIS A 22 -11.04 0.97 2.74
CA HIS A 22 -11.74 0.47 3.93
C HIS A 22 -11.34 -0.95 4.32
N ASP A 23 -11.67 -1.34 5.55
CA ASP A 23 -11.43 -2.68 6.06
C ASP A 23 -12.46 -3.71 5.55
N LYS A 24 -12.26 -4.99 5.89
CA LYS A 24 -13.19 -6.09 5.64
C LYS A 24 -14.59 -5.79 6.19
N ASN A 25 -15.63 -6.20 5.46
CA ASN A 25 -17.04 -5.96 5.82
C ASN A 25 -17.41 -4.48 6.01
N SER A 26 -16.61 -3.56 5.48
CA SER A 26 -16.86 -2.12 5.53
C SER A 26 -17.24 -1.57 4.14
N SER A 27 -17.33 -0.25 4.04
CA SER A 27 -17.54 0.47 2.78
C SER A 27 -16.84 1.82 2.82
N SER A 28 -16.70 2.46 1.67
CA SER A 28 -16.22 3.84 1.52
C SER A 28 -17.00 4.80 2.43
N LYS A 29 -18.33 4.63 2.48
CA LYS A 29 -19.24 5.42 3.33
C LYS A 29 -18.99 5.18 4.81
N THR A 30 -18.88 3.92 5.23
CA THR A 30 -18.62 3.57 6.64
C THR A 30 -17.26 4.11 7.09
N LEU A 31 -16.22 3.94 6.28
CA LEU A 31 -14.89 4.48 6.57
C LEU A 31 -14.93 6.00 6.68
N SER A 32 -15.55 6.69 5.72
CA SER A 32 -15.68 8.15 5.74
C SER A 32 -16.40 8.67 7.00
N GLN A 33 -17.45 7.97 7.43
CA GLN A 33 -18.16 8.29 8.68
C GLN A 33 -17.30 8.04 9.93
N ASN A 34 -16.53 6.95 9.97
CA ASN A 34 -15.64 6.64 11.08
C ASN A 34 -14.51 7.67 11.19
N ILE A 35 -13.90 8.06 10.07
CA ILE A 35 -12.89 9.14 10.06
C ILE A 35 -13.54 10.46 10.51
N THR A 36 -14.71 10.82 9.99
CA THR A 36 -15.41 12.05 10.40
C THR A 36 -15.67 12.07 11.91
N ARG A 37 -16.07 10.93 12.49
CA ARG A 37 -16.27 10.80 13.94
C ARG A 37 -14.96 10.92 14.72
N ALA A 38 -13.90 10.27 14.25
CA ALA A 38 -12.58 10.32 14.86
C ALA A 38 -12.00 11.74 14.86
N LEU A 39 -12.23 12.50 13.79
CA LEU A 39 -11.69 13.85 13.62
C LEU A 39 -12.53 14.96 14.29
N ALA A 40 -13.79 14.68 14.64
CA ALA A 40 -14.70 15.66 15.24
C ALA A 40 -14.03 16.39 16.42
N PRO A 41 -14.19 17.73 16.57
CA PRO A 41 -15.10 18.59 15.81
C PRO A 41 -14.56 19.04 14.44
N ARG A 42 -13.33 18.66 14.06
CA ARG A 42 -12.73 19.01 12.77
C ARG A 42 -13.18 18.05 11.67
N THR A 43 -13.18 18.54 10.44
CA THR A 43 -13.36 17.70 9.26
C THR A 43 -12.02 17.22 8.70
N LEU A 44 -12.05 16.22 7.81
CA LEU A 44 -10.86 15.77 7.10
C LEU A 44 -10.31 16.88 6.18
N THR A 45 -11.17 17.71 5.60
CA THR A 45 -10.77 18.89 4.81
C THR A 45 -10.08 19.94 5.67
N ASP A 46 -10.53 20.16 6.92
CA ASP A 46 -9.84 21.05 7.86
C ASP A 46 -8.46 20.50 8.26
N THR A 47 -8.29 19.18 8.20
CA THR A 47 -7.07 18.46 8.61
C THR A 47 -6.03 18.44 7.50
N LEU A 48 -6.45 18.09 6.28
CA LEU A 48 -5.56 17.92 5.13
C LEU A 48 -5.46 19.17 4.24
N GLY A 49 -6.30 20.17 4.49
CA GLY A 49 -6.36 21.41 3.71
C GLY A 49 -7.38 21.36 2.55
N PRO A 50 -7.91 22.54 2.13
CA PRO A 50 -8.94 22.64 1.10
C PRO A 50 -8.46 22.30 -0.32
N SER A 51 -7.14 22.34 -0.58
CA SER A 51 -6.54 21.96 -1.87
C SER A 51 -6.35 20.44 -2.01
N THR A 52 -6.75 19.65 -1.01
CA THR A 52 -6.56 18.20 -1.00
C THR A 52 -7.80 17.48 -1.51
N ASN A 53 -7.64 16.66 -2.55
CA ASN A 53 -8.67 15.75 -3.00
C ASN A 53 -8.74 14.52 -2.07
N ILE A 54 -9.93 14.13 -1.66
CA ILE A 54 -10.14 13.01 -0.73
C ILE A 54 -11.05 11.98 -1.43
N ILE A 55 -10.50 10.79 -1.66
CA ILE A 55 -11.19 9.71 -2.38
C ILE A 55 -11.36 8.54 -1.42
N PHE A 56 -12.61 8.10 -1.22
CA PHE A 56 -12.90 6.84 -0.54
C PHE A 56 -13.30 5.80 -1.58
N LEU A 57 -12.52 4.72 -1.71
CA LEU A 57 -12.80 3.66 -2.67
C LEU A 57 -13.56 2.51 -2.01
N ASP A 58 -14.63 2.06 -2.66
CA ASP A 58 -15.29 0.80 -2.34
C ASP A 58 -14.55 -0.36 -2.98
N ALA A 59 -14.45 -1.45 -2.24
CA ALA A 59 -13.88 -2.67 -2.76
C ALA A 59 -14.76 -3.28 -3.89
N PRO A 60 -14.15 -3.81 -4.97
CA PRO A 60 -14.90 -4.23 -6.15
C PRO A 60 -15.56 -5.61 -6.03
N ILE A 61 -15.20 -6.41 -5.03
CA ILE A 61 -15.70 -7.78 -4.90
C ILE A 61 -16.95 -7.79 -4.03
N LEU A 62 -18.07 -8.22 -4.62
CA LEU A 62 -19.34 -8.39 -3.93
C LEU A 62 -19.41 -9.79 -3.32
N THR A 63 -19.53 -9.86 -2.00
CA THR A 63 -19.73 -11.14 -1.29
C THR A 63 -21.21 -11.35 -1.02
N SER A 64 -21.77 -12.47 -1.47
CA SER A 64 -23.09 -12.91 -0.98
C SER A 64 -22.95 -13.35 0.47
N LEU A 65 -23.86 -12.89 1.34
CA LEU A 65 -23.92 -13.38 2.71
C LEU A 65 -24.09 -14.92 2.68
N PRO A 66 -23.34 -15.66 3.50
CA PRO A 66 -23.49 -17.11 3.58
C PRO A 66 -24.95 -17.40 3.91
N ASN A 67 -25.61 -18.16 3.02
CA ASN A 67 -27.03 -18.48 3.03
C ASN A 67 -27.57 -18.70 4.46
N THR A 68 -28.10 -17.64 5.07
CA THR A 68 -28.98 -17.80 6.22
C THR A 68 -30.16 -18.62 5.70
N PRO A 69 -30.50 -19.77 6.32
CA PRO A 69 -31.58 -20.62 5.81
C PRO A 69 -32.84 -19.79 5.61
N PRO A 70 -33.65 -20.07 4.56
CA PRO A 70 -34.75 -19.23 4.11
C PRO A 70 -35.82 -19.16 5.20
N ARG A 71 -35.64 -18.27 6.17
CA ARG A 71 -36.67 -17.86 7.11
C ARG A 71 -37.60 -16.97 6.29
N GLN A 72 -38.87 -17.36 6.19
CA GLN A 72 -39.93 -16.72 5.40
C GLN A 72 -40.15 -15.23 5.79
N GLN A 73 -39.19 -14.36 5.50
CA GLN A 73 -39.31 -12.93 5.72
C GLN A 73 -39.83 -12.27 4.45
N ARG A 74 -41.01 -11.70 4.60
CA ARG A 74 -41.69 -10.86 3.61
C ARG A 74 -40.76 -9.75 3.15
N ARG A 75 -40.60 -9.69 1.82
CA ARG A 75 -40.26 -8.58 0.91
C ARG A 75 -40.04 -7.18 1.52
N THR A 76 -39.07 -6.48 0.94
CA THR A 76 -38.76 -5.02 0.94
C THR A 76 -37.70 -4.46 1.91
N GLN A 77 -36.66 -5.22 2.21
CA GLN A 77 -35.40 -4.61 2.66
C GLN A 77 -34.27 -5.10 1.77
N GLU A 78 -33.68 -4.20 0.98
CA GLU A 78 -32.46 -4.47 0.22
C GLU A 78 -31.40 -4.94 1.23
N GLU A 79 -30.99 -6.21 1.13
CA GLU A 79 -29.90 -6.68 1.99
C GLU A 79 -28.66 -5.85 1.67
N PRO A 80 -27.96 -5.34 2.71
CA PRO A 80 -26.75 -4.56 2.50
C PRO A 80 -25.71 -5.46 1.84
N GLN A 81 -25.47 -5.23 0.54
CA GLN A 81 -24.38 -5.86 -0.18
C GLN A 81 -23.07 -5.53 0.55
N ARG A 82 -22.31 -6.58 0.89
CA ARG A 82 -21.00 -6.43 1.50
C ARG A 82 -19.95 -6.43 0.40
N CYS A 83 -19.10 -5.40 0.42
CA CYS A 83 -17.95 -5.29 -0.45
C CYS A 83 -16.70 -5.76 0.31
N THR A 84 -15.84 -6.52 -0.37
CA THR A 84 -14.55 -6.97 0.16
C THR A 84 -13.48 -6.75 -0.90
N TRP A 85 -12.21 -6.57 -0.52
CA TRP A 85 -11.11 -6.47 -1.49
C TRP A 85 -10.72 -7.83 -2.04
N PHE A 86 -10.67 -8.84 -1.19
CA PHE A 86 -10.40 -10.22 -1.58
C PHE A 86 -10.93 -11.14 -0.48
N SER A 87 -11.09 -12.41 -0.82
CA SER A 87 -11.52 -13.46 0.09
C SER A 87 -10.33 -13.90 0.95
N ALA A 88 -10.55 -14.01 2.26
CA ALA A 88 -9.52 -14.37 3.23
C ALA A 88 -9.95 -15.59 4.05
N ASP A 89 -10.50 -16.60 3.36
CA ASP A 89 -11.00 -17.80 4.03
C ASP A 89 -9.85 -18.62 4.60
N SER A 90 -9.97 -18.95 5.89
CA SER A 90 -8.88 -19.39 6.77
C SER A 90 -8.41 -20.84 6.58
N SER A 91 -8.87 -21.56 5.57
CA SER A 91 -8.71 -23.02 5.49
C SER A 91 -7.88 -23.55 4.32
N SER A 92 -7.31 -22.70 3.48
CA SER A 92 -6.44 -23.13 2.38
C SER A 92 -5.48 -22.01 2.02
N ALA A 93 -4.21 -22.34 1.80
CA ALA A 93 -3.22 -21.44 1.22
C ALA A 93 -3.84 -20.66 0.06
N ALA A 94 -3.60 -19.34 0.03
CA ALA A 94 -4.33 -18.36 -0.77
C ALA A 94 -4.76 -18.93 -2.12
N ASP A 95 -6.05 -19.24 -2.24
CA ASP A 95 -6.60 -19.93 -3.38
C ASP A 95 -6.45 -19.04 -4.63
N ALA A 96 -6.46 -19.66 -5.82
CA ALA A 96 -6.34 -18.91 -7.08
C ALA A 96 -7.43 -17.81 -7.22
N THR A 97 -8.55 -17.96 -6.53
CA THR A 97 -9.64 -16.98 -6.44
C THR A 97 -9.19 -15.70 -5.75
N SER A 98 -8.62 -15.80 -4.54
CA SER A 98 -8.16 -14.66 -3.74
C SER A 98 -7.12 -13.84 -4.49
N TRP A 99 -6.25 -14.52 -5.25
CA TRP A 99 -5.26 -13.87 -6.13
C TRP A 99 -5.88 -13.07 -7.26
N LYS A 100 -6.86 -13.67 -7.92
CA LYS A 100 -7.60 -13.01 -9.00
C LYS A 100 -8.34 -11.79 -8.46
N GLU A 101 -8.96 -11.91 -7.30
CA GLU A 101 -9.67 -10.80 -6.62
C GLU A 101 -8.72 -9.67 -6.24
N LEU A 102 -7.57 -9.99 -5.65
CA LEU A 102 -6.55 -9.00 -5.34
C LEU A 102 -6.04 -8.31 -6.61
N SER A 103 -5.76 -9.06 -7.69
CA SER A 103 -5.31 -8.47 -8.96
C SER A 103 -6.34 -7.46 -9.50
N VAL A 104 -7.64 -7.77 -9.40
CA VAL A 104 -8.71 -6.82 -9.74
C VAL A 104 -8.63 -5.56 -8.87
N CYS A 105 -8.37 -5.70 -7.58
CA CYS A 105 -8.22 -4.57 -6.65
C CYS A 105 -6.98 -3.72 -6.93
N MET A 106 -5.84 -4.35 -7.21
CA MET A 106 -4.60 -3.66 -7.56
C MET A 106 -4.78 -2.87 -8.86
N ASN A 107 -5.37 -3.46 -9.90
CA ASN A 107 -5.64 -2.76 -11.17
C ASN A 107 -6.61 -1.59 -11.00
N LEU A 108 -7.62 -1.73 -10.13
CA LEU A 108 -8.51 -0.62 -9.77
C LEU A 108 -7.73 0.51 -9.11
N LEU A 109 -6.90 0.18 -8.12
CA LEU A 109 -6.13 1.16 -7.36
C LEU A 109 -5.09 1.85 -8.24
N GLU A 110 -4.35 1.10 -9.05
CA GLU A 110 -3.39 1.59 -10.03
C GLU A 110 -4.03 2.61 -10.97
N ARG A 111 -5.19 2.29 -11.56
CA ARG A 111 -5.91 3.24 -12.40
C ARG A 111 -6.24 4.54 -11.67
N VAL A 112 -6.71 4.47 -10.42
CA VAL A 112 -7.05 5.67 -9.63
C VAL A 112 -5.78 6.46 -9.29
N VAL A 113 -4.70 5.79 -8.90
CA VAL A 113 -3.40 6.43 -8.62
C VAL A 113 -2.86 7.12 -9.86
N THR A 114 -2.90 6.48 -11.04
CA THR A 114 -2.46 7.07 -12.31
C THR A 114 -3.30 8.29 -12.68
N GLU A 115 -4.62 8.20 -12.56
CA GLU A 115 -5.54 9.32 -12.83
C GLU A 115 -5.29 10.51 -11.90
N GLU A 116 -5.01 10.28 -10.63
CA GLU A 116 -4.73 11.35 -9.66
C GLU A 116 -3.30 11.88 -9.78
N SER A 117 -2.31 11.02 -10.04
CA SER A 117 -0.92 11.42 -10.25
C SER A 117 -0.78 12.35 -11.46
N ALA A 118 -1.57 12.11 -12.52
CA ALA A 118 -1.63 13.00 -13.67
C ALA A 118 -2.19 14.40 -13.34
N ARG A 119 -2.89 14.57 -12.21
CA ARG A 119 -3.45 15.85 -11.76
C ARG A 119 -2.54 16.59 -10.79
N VAL A 120 -2.04 15.90 -9.78
CA VAL A 120 -1.34 16.52 -8.64
C VAL A 120 0.14 16.19 -8.57
N GLY A 121 0.67 15.36 -9.47
CA GLY A 121 2.01 14.79 -9.36
C GLY A 121 2.02 13.52 -8.50
N ARG A 122 2.88 12.56 -8.85
CA ARG A 122 2.93 11.24 -8.21
C ARG A 122 3.33 11.32 -6.74
N GLU A 123 4.23 12.25 -6.41
CA GLU A 123 4.71 12.56 -5.06
C GLU A 123 3.65 13.17 -4.15
N ASN A 124 2.51 13.61 -4.71
CA ASN A 124 1.40 14.21 -3.98
C ASN A 124 0.16 13.29 -3.91
N VAL A 125 0.30 12.01 -4.27
CA VAL A 125 -0.74 10.98 -4.11
C VAL A 125 -0.40 10.07 -2.93
N PHE A 126 -1.29 10.01 -1.96
CA PHE A 126 -1.12 9.25 -0.71
C PHE A 126 -2.15 8.14 -0.59
N LEU A 127 -1.69 6.92 -0.30
CA LEU A 127 -2.54 5.77 -0.04
C LEU A 127 -2.72 5.57 1.47
N VAL A 128 -3.97 5.46 1.91
CA VAL A 128 -4.32 5.22 3.32
C VAL A 128 -5.24 4.01 3.39
N GLY A 129 -4.78 2.93 4.01
CA GLY A 129 -5.56 1.71 4.16
C GLY A 129 -5.84 1.38 5.62
N VAL A 130 -7.02 0.84 5.89
CA VAL A 130 -7.40 0.28 7.21
C VAL A 130 -7.61 -1.22 7.06
N GLY A 131 -6.98 -2.00 7.94
CA GLY A 131 -7.04 -3.46 7.94
C GLY A 131 -6.78 -4.06 6.55
N MET A 132 -7.79 -4.68 5.95
CA MET A 132 -7.67 -5.29 4.62
C MET A 132 -7.36 -4.28 3.50
N GLY A 133 -7.81 -3.03 3.63
CA GLY A 133 -7.46 -1.96 2.71
C GLY A 133 -5.96 -1.62 2.74
N PHE A 134 -5.29 -1.75 3.90
CA PHE A 134 -3.84 -1.58 4.00
C PHE A 134 -3.10 -2.67 3.22
N ALA A 135 -3.54 -3.93 3.32
CA ALA A 135 -2.94 -5.02 2.57
C ALA A 135 -2.96 -4.77 1.04
N VAL A 136 -4.07 -4.23 0.52
CA VAL A 136 -4.19 -3.86 -0.90
C VAL A 136 -3.26 -2.71 -1.26
N ALA A 137 -3.19 -1.64 -0.45
CA ALA A 137 -2.29 -0.52 -0.70
C ALA A 137 -0.82 -0.96 -0.76
N ALA A 138 -0.39 -1.77 0.22
CA ALA A 138 0.98 -2.27 0.28
C ALA A 138 1.30 -3.19 -0.91
N ALA A 139 0.39 -4.09 -1.29
CA ALA A 139 0.56 -4.96 -2.44
C ALA A 139 0.65 -4.19 -3.76
N ALA A 140 -0.21 -3.19 -3.96
CA ALA A 140 -0.20 -2.36 -5.17
C ALA A 140 1.09 -1.53 -5.28
N LYS A 141 1.53 -0.90 -4.18
CA LYS A 141 2.76 -0.09 -4.21
C LYS A 141 3.99 -0.91 -4.58
N ARG A 142 4.11 -2.13 -4.02
CA ARG A 142 5.20 -3.05 -4.34
C ARG A 142 5.23 -3.41 -5.83
N ARG A 143 4.06 -3.70 -6.42
CA ARG A 143 3.98 -4.06 -7.83
C ARG A 143 4.53 -2.94 -8.72
N ASN A 144 4.18 -1.69 -8.43
CA ASN A 144 4.64 -0.53 -9.21
C ASN A 144 6.17 -0.34 -9.12
N GLU A 145 6.77 -0.52 -7.94
CA GLU A 145 8.24 -0.42 -7.77
C GLU A 145 8.98 -1.55 -8.52
N GLU A 146 8.40 -2.75 -8.60
CA GLU A 146 8.99 -3.85 -9.36
C GLU A 146 8.87 -3.65 -10.89
N GLU A 147 7.82 -2.99 -11.38
CA GLU A 147 7.67 -2.65 -12.80
C GLU A 147 8.64 -1.53 -13.22
N GLU A 148 8.82 -0.51 -12.37
CA GLU A 148 9.79 0.59 -12.61
C GLU A 148 11.23 0.10 -12.67
N ASN A 149 11.63 -0.84 -11.80
CA ASN A 149 12.99 -1.39 -11.83
C ASN A 149 13.26 -2.22 -13.10
N LYS A 150 12.24 -2.82 -13.71
CA LYS A 150 12.42 -3.59 -14.96
C LYS A 150 12.66 -2.68 -16.16
N GLU A 151 12.01 -1.52 -16.19
CA GLU A 151 12.21 -0.54 -17.26
C GLU A 151 13.63 0.06 -17.22
N GLU A 152 14.17 0.32 -16.02
CA GLU A 152 15.56 0.80 -15.86
C GLU A 152 16.60 -0.25 -16.36
N ASP A 153 16.41 -1.54 -16.02
CA ASP A 153 17.33 -2.61 -16.43
C ASP A 153 17.34 -2.86 -17.96
N GLU A 154 16.23 -2.63 -18.65
CA GLU A 154 16.14 -2.80 -20.12
C GLU A 154 16.80 -1.64 -20.89
N GLU A 155 16.81 -0.42 -20.35
CA GLU A 155 17.45 0.75 -20.99
C GLU A 155 18.99 0.70 -20.92
N GLU A 156 19.58 0.11 -19.88
CA GLU A 156 21.05 -0.01 -19.77
C GLU A 156 21.65 -1.12 -20.66
N GLY A 157 20.82 -2.01 -21.21
CA GLY A 157 21.25 -3.14 -22.05
C GLY A 157 21.46 -2.84 -23.55
N GLU A 158 21.09 -1.64 -24.02
CA GLU A 158 21.16 -1.26 -25.45
C GLU A 158 22.42 -0.45 -25.84
N GLU A 159 23.52 -0.51 -25.06
CA GLU A 159 24.80 0.11 -25.46
C GLU A 159 25.68 -0.78 -26.37
N VAL A 160 25.57 -0.51 -27.67
CA VAL A 160 26.65 -0.37 -28.68
C VAL A 160 27.57 -1.57 -28.95
N ASP A 161 27.15 -2.46 -29.87
CA ASP A 161 28.07 -3.20 -30.75
C ASP A 161 28.63 -2.25 -31.83
N GLY A 162 29.61 -1.44 -31.42
CA GLY A 162 30.39 -0.55 -32.28
C GLY A 162 31.67 -1.23 -32.78
N GLU A 163 31.65 -1.59 -34.07
CA GLU A 163 32.76 -1.81 -35.00
C GLU A 163 34.16 -2.21 -34.48
N LYS A 164 34.57 -3.41 -34.92
CA LYS A 164 35.96 -3.90 -34.97
C LYS A 164 36.91 -2.90 -35.62
N GLY A 165 37.79 -2.31 -34.81
CA GLY A 165 39.07 -1.75 -35.25
C GLY A 165 40.23 -2.60 -34.73
N GLU A 166 40.96 -3.25 -35.64
CA GLU A 166 42.17 -4.01 -35.37
C GLU A 166 43.33 -3.09 -34.92
N GLY A 167 44.14 -3.49 -33.93
CA GLY A 167 45.38 -2.77 -33.59
C GLY A 167 46.08 -3.16 -32.28
N GLU A 168 46.88 -4.22 -32.37
CA GLU A 168 48.17 -4.51 -31.70
C GLU A 168 48.42 -4.31 -30.18
N GLU A 169 48.71 -5.46 -29.56
CA GLU A 169 49.62 -5.79 -28.44
C GLU A 169 50.25 -4.69 -27.57
N SER A 170 50.03 -4.79 -26.26
CA SER A 170 51.12 -4.67 -25.27
C SER A 170 50.74 -5.34 -23.95
N ALA A 171 51.43 -6.46 -23.67
CA ALA A 171 51.41 -7.18 -22.42
C ALA A 171 52.00 -6.35 -21.26
N PHE A 172 51.33 -6.33 -20.10
CA PHE A 172 52.00 -6.39 -18.79
C PHE A 172 51.07 -6.98 -17.74
N ALA A 173 51.58 -8.01 -17.08
CA ALA A 173 50.95 -8.76 -16.01
C ALA A 173 51.23 -8.15 -14.63
N SER A 174 50.25 -8.27 -13.73
CA SER A 174 50.35 -8.33 -12.27
C SER A 174 48.92 -8.15 -11.73
N GLY A 175 48.28 -9.03 -10.98
CA GLY A 175 48.75 -10.07 -10.09
C GLY A 175 47.78 -10.10 -8.90
N TYR A 176 47.41 -11.31 -8.49
CA TYR A 176 46.57 -11.72 -7.35
C TYR A 176 45.07 -11.91 -7.57
N SER A 177 44.69 -13.15 -7.25
CA SER A 177 43.39 -13.79 -7.30
C SER A 177 43.10 -14.39 -5.92
N THR A 178 41.86 -14.85 -5.77
CA THR A 178 41.30 -15.83 -4.80
C THR A 178 40.45 -15.24 -3.66
N PRO A 179 39.43 -15.98 -3.17
CA PRO A 179 38.07 -15.91 -3.74
C PRO A 179 36.98 -15.94 -2.66
N THR A 180 35.72 -15.72 -3.02
CA THR A 180 34.62 -16.38 -2.32
C THR A 180 33.58 -16.87 -3.32
N LEU A 181 33.58 -18.19 -3.46
CA LEU A 181 32.51 -19.01 -3.98
C LEU A 181 31.20 -18.69 -3.25
N CYS A 182 30.23 -18.19 -3.99
CA CYS A 182 28.87 -18.69 -3.95
C CYS A 182 28.42 -18.85 -5.40
N GLU A 183 28.83 -19.96 -6.01
CA GLU A 183 28.11 -20.53 -7.15
C GLU A 183 26.76 -21.05 -6.65
N GLU A 184 25.68 -20.30 -6.88
CA GLU A 184 24.38 -20.90 -7.16
C GLU A 184 23.71 -20.11 -8.30
N GLN A 185 23.89 -20.68 -9.50
CA GLN A 185 23.00 -20.64 -10.66
C GLN A 185 22.70 -19.28 -11.30
N ASN A 186 23.49 -19.00 -12.35
CA ASN A 186 23.02 -18.37 -13.59
C ASN A 186 21.60 -18.83 -13.93
N ASN A 187 20.65 -17.91 -13.83
CA ASN A 187 19.46 -17.96 -14.65
C ASN A 187 19.12 -16.51 -15.00
N ASP A 188 19.68 -16.05 -16.13
CA ASP A 188 19.33 -14.82 -16.84
C ASP A 188 17.91 -14.92 -17.42
N GLN A 189 16.94 -15.27 -16.58
CA GLN A 189 15.54 -15.11 -16.86
C GLN A 189 15.08 -13.89 -16.10
N ALA A 190 14.79 -12.82 -16.86
CA ALA A 190 13.96 -11.71 -16.42
C ALA A 190 12.88 -12.24 -15.48
N PRO A 191 12.68 -11.66 -14.27
CA PRO A 191 11.88 -12.27 -13.24
C PRO A 191 10.49 -12.56 -13.79
N THR A 192 10.26 -13.85 -14.05
CA THR A 192 9.02 -14.35 -14.61
C THR A 192 7.89 -13.93 -13.68
N SER A 193 6.74 -13.59 -14.25
CA SER A 193 5.53 -13.20 -13.51
C SER A 193 5.19 -14.16 -12.36
N ASP A 194 5.64 -15.42 -12.44
CA ASP A 194 5.51 -16.44 -11.40
C ASP A 194 6.30 -16.13 -10.11
N LEU A 195 7.51 -15.57 -10.20
CA LEU A 195 8.30 -15.19 -9.01
C LEU A 195 7.70 -13.97 -8.29
N MET A 196 7.19 -13.01 -9.06
CA MET A 196 6.43 -11.85 -8.54
C MET A 196 5.16 -12.32 -7.85
N LEU A 197 4.39 -13.20 -8.49
CA LEU A 197 3.19 -13.79 -7.92
C LEU A 197 3.50 -14.56 -6.64
N ARG A 198 4.58 -15.36 -6.59
CA ARG A 198 5.04 -16.06 -5.38
C ARG A 198 5.45 -15.12 -4.25
N ARG A 199 5.95 -13.92 -4.54
CA ARG A 199 6.41 -12.94 -3.53
C ARG A 199 5.27 -12.11 -2.96
N ILE A 200 4.37 -11.63 -3.82
CA ILE A 200 3.12 -11.01 -3.37
C ILE A 200 2.31 -12.09 -2.62
N LYS A 201 2.36 -13.34 -3.08
CA LYS A 201 1.79 -14.50 -2.38
C LYS A 201 2.42 -14.74 -1.03
N ALA A 202 3.73 -14.77 -0.91
CA ALA A 202 4.36 -14.86 0.40
C ALA A 202 3.99 -13.67 1.30
N PHE A 203 3.93 -12.43 0.78
CA PHE A 203 3.57 -11.23 1.56
C PHE A 203 2.11 -11.22 2.01
N LEU A 204 1.19 -11.67 1.18
CA LEU A 204 -0.22 -11.74 1.54
C LEU A 204 -0.56 -13.01 2.30
N GLU A 205 0.05 -14.16 2.00
CA GLU A 205 -0.03 -15.33 2.87
C GLU A 205 0.57 -14.99 4.23
N TYR A 206 1.62 -14.20 4.30
CA TYR A 206 2.13 -13.63 5.56
C TYR A 206 1.10 -12.74 6.27
N ILE A 207 0.54 -11.74 5.58
CA ILE A 207 -0.50 -10.86 6.14
C ILE A 207 -1.76 -11.64 6.54
N LEU A 208 -2.11 -12.71 5.82
CA LEU A 208 -3.37 -13.44 5.96
C LEU A 208 -3.27 -14.70 6.83
N GLN A 209 -2.09 -15.30 6.99
CA GLN A 209 -1.88 -16.60 7.65
C GLN A 209 -1.03 -16.54 8.92
N ARG A 210 -0.68 -15.36 9.42
CA ARG A 210 -0.03 -15.13 10.74
C ARG A 210 1.39 -15.72 10.87
N GLY A 211 2.46 -14.94 10.66
CA GLY A 211 3.66 -15.19 11.48
C GLY A 211 4.99 -15.56 10.82
N HIS A 212 5.09 -15.80 9.52
CA HIS A 212 6.31 -16.40 8.95
C HIS A 212 6.92 -15.58 7.81
N PRO A 213 7.94 -14.73 8.09
CA PRO A 213 8.57 -13.92 7.06
C PRO A 213 9.23 -14.80 6.00
N PRO A 214 9.24 -14.38 4.72
CA PRO A 214 9.88 -15.15 3.66
C PRO A 214 11.37 -15.36 3.94
N PRO A 215 11.93 -16.54 3.63
CA PRO A 215 13.27 -16.95 4.07
C PRO A 215 14.44 -16.20 3.42
N TYR A 216 14.19 -15.37 2.39
CA TYR A 216 15.25 -14.70 1.64
C TYR A 216 15.14 -13.17 1.76
N ALA A 217 16.15 -12.57 2.38
CA ALA A 217 16.38 -11.12 2.42
C ALA A 217 16.67 -10.59 1.03
N ARG A 218 15.95 -9.54 0.64
CA ARG A 218 16.38 -8.68 -0.45
C ARG A 218 17.07 -7.47 0.15
N THR A 219 18.33 -7.28 -0.23
CA THR A 219 18.98 -5.97 -0.24
C THR A 219 18.36 -5.17 -1.38
N CYS A 220 17.64 -4.10 -1.04
CA CYS A 220 17.29 -3.07 -2.00
C CYS A 220 18.42 -2.04 -1.91
N ASP A 221 19.33 -2.03 -2.89
CA ASP A 221 20.57 -1.24 -2.83
C ASP A 221 20.36 0.27 -3.09
N ARG A 222 19.12 0.72 -3.29
CA ARG A 222 18.78 2.15 -3.35
C ARG A 222 18.58 2.71 -1.92
N ILE A 223 19.67 3.16 -1.33
CA ILE A 223 19.73 3.78 0.01
C ILE A 223 18.92 5.10 0.09
N ASP A 224 18.58 5.73 -1.05
CA ASP A 224 18.04 7.10 -1.07
C ASP A 224 16.56 7.24 -1.50
N SER A 225 15.83 6.16 -1.85
CA SER A 225 14.46 6.26 -2.40
C SER A 225 13.42 5.33 -1.77
N ALA A 226 13.67 4.81 -0.56
CA ALA A 226 12.75 3.91 0.12
C ALA A 226 11.38 4.59 0.37
N THR A 227 10.31 4.08 -0.25
CA THR A 227 8.96 4.61 -0.07
C THR A 227 8.60 4.63 1.43
N PRO A 228 8.24 5.80 1.99
CA PRO A 228 7.91 5.91 3.40
C PRO A 228 6.55 5.29 3.71
N VAL A 229 6.49 4.42 4.71
CA VAL A 229 5.26 3.81 5.22
C VAL A 229 5.09 4.12 6.71
N VAL A 230 3.92 4.65 7.07
CA VAL A 230 3.53 4.91 8.46
C VAL A 230 2.42 3.93 8.84
N LEU A 231 2.71 3.07 9.82
CA LEU A 231 1.76 2.15 10.42
C LEU A 231 1.36 2.68 11.80
N VAL A 232 0.07 2.62 12.11
CA VAL A 232 -0.47 2.93 13.43
C VAL A 232 -1.38 1.78 13.84
N HIS A 233 -1.21 1.28 15.06
CA HIS A 233 -1.96 0.13 15.56
C HIS A 233 -2.37 0.32 17.01
N GLY A 234 -3.59 -0.09 17.37
CA GLY A 234 -4.06 -0.07 18.75
C GLY A 234 -3.51 -1.26 19.54
N ALA A 235 -2.92 -1.02 20.70
CA ALA A 235 -2.31 -2.09 21.51
C ALA A 235 -3.32 -3.16 21.95
N ASP A 236 -4.58 -2.74 22.13
CA ASP A 236 -5.69 -3.56 22.62
C ASP A 236 -6.62 -4.04 21.48
N ASP A 237 -6.10 -4.08 20.25
CA ASP A 237 -6.82 -4.64 19.10
C ASP A 237 -6.95 -6.17 19.21
N GLU A 238 -8.13 -6.64 19.59
CA GLU A 238 -8.48 -8.06 19.68
C GLU A 238 -8.76 -8.71 18.32
N GLN A 239 -9.05 -7.93 17.28
CA GLN A 239 -9.34 -8.45 15.93
C GLN A 239 -8.06 -8.73 15.16
N VAL A 240 -7.10 -7.81 15.27
CA VAL A 240 -5.77 -7.94 14.67
C VAL A 240 -4.72 -7.70 15.75
N SER A 241 -4.11 -8.78 16.23
CA SER A 241 -3.03 -8.70 17.22
C SER A 241 -1.93 -7.74 16.77
N PHE A 242 -1.44 -6.88 17.67
CA PHE A 242 -0.33 -5.98 17.41
C PHE A 242 0.96 -6.71 17.00
N ALA A 243 1.08 -8.02 17.31
CA ALA A 243 2.19 -8.84 16.82
C ALA A 243 2.23 -8.86 15.28
N HIS A 244 1.07 -8.91 14.62
CA HIS A 244 0.98 -8.83 13.15
C HIS A 244 1.40 -7.46 12.62
N ALA A 245 1.18 -6.38 13.37
CA ALA A 245 1.63 -5.04 12.98
C ALA A 245 3.16 -4.92 13.02
N LYS A 246 3.81 -5.51 14.03
CA LYS A 246 5.28 -5.61 14.12
C LYS A 246 5.84 -6.43 12.96
N GLU A 247 5.24 -7.58 12.72
CA GLU A 247 5.54 -8.40 11.55
C GLU A 247 5.41 -7.59 10.25
N ALA A 248 4.29 -6.91 10.02
CA ALA A 248 4.07 -6.15 8.81
C ALA A 248 5.15 -5.08 8.62
N GLN A 249 5.57 -4.42 9.71
CA GLN A 249 6.67 -3.46 9.68
C GLN A 249 7.99 -4.10 9.27
N GLU A 250 8.37 -5.23 9.89
CA GLU A 250 9.62 -5.94 9.59
C GLU A 250 9.65 -6.42 8.13
N THR A 251 8.53 -6.96 7.67
CA THR A 251 8.40 -7.43 6.29
C THR A 251 8.41 -6.29 5.27
N LEU A 252 7.81 -5.13 5.58
CA LEU A 252 7.94 -3.95 4.72
C LEU A 252 9.39 -3.45 4.68
N ARG A 253 10.09 -3.40 5.81
CA ARG A 253 11.52 -3.04 5.84
C ARG A 253 12.37 -4.00 5.02
N HIS A 254 12.07 -5.29 5.12
CA HIS A 254 12.70 -6.35 4.33
C HIS A 254 12.46 -6.20 2.83
N PHE A 255 11.37 -5.53 2.43
CA PHE A 255 11.11 -5.18 1.03
C PHE A 255 11.65 -3.81 0.62
N GLY A 256 12.45 -3.15 1.46
CA GLY A 256 13.07 -1.86 1.14
C GLY A 256 12.20 -0.64 1.46
N PHE A 257 11.03 -0.81 2.07
CA PHE A 257 10.23 0.33 2.52
C PHE A 257 10.84 0.96 3.78
N ALA A 258 10.84 2.28 3.84
CA ALA A 258 11.15 3.00 5.07
C ALA A 258 9.89 2.94 5.95
N ALA A 259 9.65 1.83 6.66
CA ALA A 259 8.45 1.61 7.48
C ALA A 259 8.65 1.95 8.97
N THR A 260 7.71 2.70 9.54
CA THR A 260 7.61 3.02 10.97
C THR A 260 6.28 2.53 11.54
N LEU A 261 6.30 2.00 12.76
CA LEU A 261 5.13 1.53 13.48
C LEU A 261 4.96 2.33 14.77
N ARG A 262 3.76 2.85 14.99
CA ARG A 262 3.32 3.51 16.21
C ARG A 262 2.26 2.65 16.88
N ILE A 263 2.50 2.27 18.13
CA ILE A 263 1.56 1.50 18.94
C ILE A 263 0.90 2.44 19.94
N VAL A 264 -0.43 2.41 20.02
CA VAL A 264 -1.20 3.31 20.89
C VAL A 264 -1.91 2.50 21.98
N GLU A 265 -1.53 2.72 23.23
CA GLU A 265 -2.14 2.05 24.39
C GLU A 265 -3.58 2.53 24.62
N GLY A 266 -4.47 1.60 25.00
CA GLY A 266 -5.90 1.87 25.22
C GLY A 266 -6.74 1.88 23.95
N GLU A 267 -6.12 1.70 22.77
CA GLU A 267 -6.81 1.76 21.48
C GLU A 267 -7.09 0.36 20.94
N THR A 268 -8.27 0.19 20.36
CA THR A 268 -8.76 -1.07 19.79
C THR A 268 -8.70 -1.03 18.25
N HIS A 269 -9.44 -1.92 17.58
CA HIS A 269 -9.56 -1.96 16.13
C HIS A 269 -10.30 -0.75 15.52
N GLU A 270 -11.01 0.04 16.34
CA GLU A 270 -11.79 1.17 15.85
C GLU A 270 -10.93 2.42 15.60
N LEU A 271 -11.23 3.17 14.54
CA LEU A 271 -10.57 4.46 14.30
C LEU A 271 -10.99 5.48 15.37
N SER A 272 -10.02 5.91 16.18
CA SER A 272 -10.18 6.95 17.19
C SER A 272 -9.43 8.22 16.81
N ARG A 273 -9.69 9.31 17.55
CA ARG A 273 -8.93 10.54 17.40
C ARG A 273 -7.43 10.34 17.65
N ARG A 274 -7.08 9.54 18.68
CA ARG A 274 -5.67 9.29 19.06
C ARG A 274 -4.93 8.53 17.95
N LEU A 275 -5.54 7.49 17.38
CA LEU A 275 -4.96 6.78 16.23
C LEU A 275 -4.76 7.70 15.02
N MET A 276 -5.74 8.55 14.71
CA MET A 276 -5.62 9.53 13.63
C MET A 276 -4.53 10.58 13.91
N GLY A 277 -4.39 11.03 15.16
CA GLY A 277 -3.33 11.93 15.60
C GLY A 277 -1.95 11.34 15.42
N GLU A 278 -1.74 10.10 15.86
CA GLU A 278 -0.47 9.38 15.66
C GLU A 278 -0.16 9.11 14.19
N LEU A 279 -1.17 8.88 13.36
CA LEU A 279 -0.99 8.74 11.91
C LEU A 279 -0.50 10.04 11.29
N MET A 280 -1.13 11.17 11.65
CA MET A 280 -0.77 12.49 11.13
C MET A 280 0.59 12.97 11.67
N ASP A 281 0.90 12.72 12.94
CA ASP A 281 2.23 12.99 13.50
C ASP A 281 3.31 12.13 12.82
N GLY A 282 3.03 10.84 12.60
CA GLY A 282 3.88 9.95 11.82
C GLY A 282 4.12 10.47 10.40
N PHE A 283 3.06 10.90 9.72
CA PHE A 283 3.12 11.49 8.39
C PHE A 283 4.03 12.74 8.36
N MET A 284 3.85 13.66 9.33
CA MET A 284 4.65 14.88 9.44
C MET A 284 6.10 14.62 9.80
N SER A 285 6.37 13.70 10.73
CA SER A 285 7.73 13.34 11.16
C SER A 285 8.59 12.76 10.04
N ARG A 286 7.95 12.29 8.98
CA ARG A 286 8.58 11.78 7.76
C ARG A 286 8.67 12.81 6.63
N GLY A 287 8.23 14.04 6.86
CA GLY A 287 8.24 15.10 5.87
C GLY A 287 7.28 14.89 4.70
N LEU A 288 6.27 14.01 4.86
CA LEU A 288 5.32 13.68 3.79
C LEU A 288 4.36 14.84 3.53
N GLY A 289 3.80 14.89 2.32
CA GLY A 289 2.91 15.96 1.88
C GLY A 289 3.67 17.17 1.33
N ASN A 290 2.98 17.94 0.48
CA ASN A 290 3.48 19.23 0.02
C ASN A 290 3.37 20.30 1.14
N GLY A 291 3.78 21.54 0.84
CA GLY A 291 3.72 22.65 1.79
C GLY A 291 2.31 22.89 2.36
N ASP A 292 1.27 22.78 1.54
CA ASP A 292 -0.12 23.01 1.95
C ASP A 292 -0.60 21.95 2.94
N VAL A 293 -0.40 20.67 2.60
CA VAL A 293 -0.80 19.54 3.45
C VAL A 293 -0.05 19.61 4.77
N ARG A 294 1.27 19.85 4.75
CA ARG A 294 2.07 19.96 5.97
C ARG A 294 1.66 21.15 6.82
N GLY A 295 1.33 22.28 6.20
CA GLY A 295 0.81 23.46 6.91
C GLY A 295 -0.52 23.17 7.60
N ALA A 296 -1.45 22.50 6.91
CA ALA A 296 -2.76 22.14 7.46
C ALA A 296 -2.63 21.13 8.61
N VAL A 297 -1.86 20.05 8.42
CA VAL A 297 -1.65 19.03 9.45
C VAL A 297 -0.87 19.59 10.64
N GLY A 298 0.16 20.41 10.41
CA GLY A 298 0.90 21.08 11.47
C GLY A 298 0.03 22.03 12.30
N GLY A 299 -0.82 22.82 11.65
CA GLY A 299 -1.78 23.70 12.32
C GLY A 299 -2.82 22.91 13.15
N MET A 300 -3.22 21.72 12.69
CA MET A 300 -4.06 20.82 13.47
C MET A 300 -3.32 20.32 14.72
N LEU A 301 -2.12 19.76 14.58
CA LEU A 301 -1.36 19.17 15.70
C LEU A 301 -1.00 20.22 16.77
N LEU A 302 -0.57 21.42 16.37
CA LEU A 302 -0.25 22.52 17.29
C LEU A 302 -1.49 23.11 17.98
N GLY A 303 -2.68 22.91 17.42
CA GLY A 303 -3.94 23.43 17.95
C GLY A 303 -4.48 22.70 19.20
N GLY A 304 -3.67 21.87 19.87
CA GLY A 304 -4.06 21.13 21.08
C GLY A 304 -5.02 19.98 20.80
N TRP A 305 -4.77 19.24 19.72
CA TRP A 305 -5.68 18.22 19.21
C TRP A 305 -5.50 16.83 19.84
N LEU A 306 -4.31 16.56 20.37
CA LEU A 306 -3.97 15.43 21.26
C LEU A 306 -4.16 15.86 22.71
#